data_AF-A0A1V6GTN9-F1
#
_entry.id   AF-A0A1V6GTN9-F1
#
_cell.length_a   1.000
_cell.length_b   1.000
_cell.length_c   1.000
_cell.angle_alpha   90.00
_cell.angle_beta   90.00
_cell.angle_gamma   90.00
#
_symmetry.space_group_name_H-M   'P 1'
#
loop_
_entity.id
_entity.type
_entity.pdbx_description
1 polymer ?
#
loop_
_entity_poly.entity_id
_entity_poly.type
_entity_poly.pdbx_seq_one_letter_code
_entity_poly.pdbx_strand_id
1 'polypeptide(L)'
;MWNTIYASEGCLGQSIWAGIDDTFYIGDEQTVGYGTWGLIDGWRRLKPEYWNAKKAYSPVRILNADRLAVSNGVIQIALENRQNFADLGEMRIRWQTGGESGETTAQLAPGMRGECRIALKDTANVGSRLELTFEDPRGFIADRFLLSLNQPVPAANEVAEPARETSAWKVEESPGAITVRSERAVWAIGKAHGLFTGVRALNQRIDLAGPHLMLLPMNDTGENQMRGATKVWSPYTEPCSGWQCESVRVVTVGGQTDIHVSGAYAEASGTYTLRFEPDGGVAVDYAFTTLTNLNPRQIGLVFSLPRTFDSFAWERNGYWDVYPDDHIARLSGSVKASEGFAATSVGPRTSPSHPWRLDRLPYGNNDFCSTKHNVVVASLTDPRGLGMRMNGRGEQHVRCWQDGAGVHFLVADYSNGGSEKFLKDFVKNEKRVLPAGAQIQGSVRLSLLPGR
;
A
#
# COMPACT_ATOMS: atom_id res chain seq x y z
N MET A 1 3.51 13.86 -14.71
CA MET A 1 3.96 15.27 -14.58
C MET A 1 5.38 15.47 -15.10
N TRP A 2 6.44 15.00 -14.43
CA TRP A 2 7.83 15.34 -14.81
C TRP A 2 8.22 14.95 -16.25
N ASN A 3 7.79 13.78 -16.75
CA ASN A 3 8.02 13.41 -18.15
C ASN A 3 7.35 14.38 -19.14
N THR A 4 6.16 14.90 -18.80
CA THR A 4 5.46 15.91 -19.61
C THR A 4 6.22 17.22 -19.59
N ILE A 5 6.70 17.67 -18.42
CA ILE A 5 7.52 18.87 -18.28
C ILE A 5 8.77 18.77 -19.15
N TYR A 6 9.52 17.68 -19.04
CA TYR A 6 10.74 17.46 -19.83
C TYR A 6 10.50 17.46 -21.35
N ALA A 7 9.35 16.93 -21.80
CA ALA A 7 9.00 16.87 -23.22
C ALA A 7 8.34 18.14 -23.77
N SER A 8 8.00 19.12 -22.92
CA SER A 8 7.25 20.31 -23.33
C SER A 8 8.18 21.47 -23.67
N GLU A 9 8.04 22.02 -24.88
CA GLU A 9 8.75 23.23 -25.28
C GLU A 9 8.36 24.43 -24.40
N GLY A 10 9.34 25.23 -24.01
CA GLY A 10 9.16 26.40 -23.15
C GLY A 10 8.94 26.08 -21.66
N CYS A 11 8.93 24.80 -21.25
CA CYS A 11 8.81 24.41 -19.85
C CYS A 11 10.18 24.07 -19.24
N LEU A 12 10.75 24.99 -18.43
CA LEU A 12 12.09 24.83 -17.86
C LEU A 12 12.16 23.98 -16.58
N GLY A 13 11.01 23.57 -16.03
CA GLY A 13 10.94 22.79 -14.80
C GLY A 13 9.97 23.36 -13.76
N GLN A 14 10.18 22.94 -12.51
CA GLN A 14 9.40 23.37 -11.35
C GLN A 14 10.24 23.25 -10.07
N SER A 15 9.79 23.87 -8.98
CA SER A 15 10.38 23.71 -7.64
C SER A 15 9.40 23.04 -6.70
N ILE A 16 9.87 22.06 -5.94
CA ILE A 16 9.06 21.38 -4.92
C ILE A 16 9.03 22.26 -3.67
N TRP A 17 7.82 22.57 -3.20
CA TRP A 17 7.60 23.14 -1.88
C TRP A 17 7.17 22.00 -0.92
N ALA A 18 7.89 21.68 0.15
CA ALA A 18 9.11 22.30 0.67
C ALA A 18 10.28 21.30 0.72
N GLY A 19 11.52 21.82 0.77
CA GLY A 19 12.71 20.99 0.92
C GLY A 19 12.83 20.40 2.32
N ILE A 20 12.65 21.22 3.36
CA ILE A 20 12.78 20.87 4.78
C ILE A 20 11.46 21.14 5.51
N ASP A 21 11.15 20.33 6.53
CA ASP A 21 10.05 20.59 7.46
C ASP A 21 10.24 21.94 8.16
N ASP A 22 9.24 22.80 8.07
CA ASP A 22 9.25 24.11 8.71
C ASP A 22 8.47 24.05 10.03
N THR A 23 9.08 23.40 11.03
CA THR A 23 8.48 23.20 12.35
C THR A 23 9.52 23.43 13.44
N PHE A 24 9.18 24.29 14.40
CA PHE A 24 10.04 24.70 15.49
C PHE A 24 9.35 24.45 16.82
N TYR A 25 10.11 23.93 17.78
CA TYR A 25 9.66 23.82 19.15
C TYR A 25 9.98 25.10 19.92
N ILE A 26 9.00 25.63 20.66
CA ILE A 26 9.17 26.70 21.64
C ILE A 26 8.96 26.08 23.02
N GLY A 27 10.06 25.86 23.76
CA GLY A 27 10.01 25.08 25.00
C GLY A 27 9.45 23.67 24.75
N ASP A 28 8.93 23.04 25.80
CA ASP A 28 8.45 21.65 25.72
C ASP A 28 7.01 21.53 25.20
N GLU A 29 6.20 22.56 25.40
CA GLU A 29 4.76 22.45 25.17
C GLU A 29 4.29 23.06 23.86
N GLN A 30 5.07 23.89 23.17
CA GLN A 30 4.60 24.65 22.02
C GLN A 30 5.37 24.35 20.73
N THR A 31 4.65 24.38 19.60
CA THR A 31 5.21 24.33 18.25
C THR A 31 4.72 25.49 17.38
N VAL A 32 5.59 25.96 16.48
CA VAL A 32 5.31 26.99 15.48
C VAL A 32 5.91 26.63 14.13
N GLY A 33 5.44 27.25 13.05
CA GLY A 33 5.98 27.10 11.69
C GLY A 33 4.92 26.74 10.65
N TYR A 34 5.34 26.59 9.39
CA TYR A 34 4.45 26.27 8.28
C TYR A 34 4.09 24.78 8.19
N GLY A 35 4.79 23.87 8.86
CA GLY A 35 4.40 22.45 8.98
C GLY A 35 5.43 21.45 8.46
N THR A 36 5.12 20.16 8.57
CA THR A 36 5.99 19.03 8.23
C THR A 36 5.91 18.64 6.75
N TRP A 37 6.11 19.63 5.87
CA TRP A 37 5.97 19.52 4.41
C TRP A 37 7.26 19.12 3.67
N GLY A 38 8.38 18.99 4.36
CA GLY A 38 9.69 18.76 3.77
C GLY A 38 9.81 17.38 3.12
N LEU A 39 10.65 17.28 2.09
CA LEU A 39 11.21 16.00 1.64
C LEU A 39 12.17 15.39 2.67
N ILE A 40 12.72 16.24 3.52
CA ILE A 40 13.54 15.89 4.69
C ILE A 40 13.00 16.61 5.92
N ASP A 41 13.21 16.05 7.11
CA ASP A 41 12.78 16.68 8.35
C ASP A 41 13.72 17.80 8.81
N GLY A 42 13.37 18.48 9.92
CA GLY A 42 14.17 19.58 10.48
C GLY A 42 15.62 19.20 10.84
N TRP A 43 15.91 17.91 11.00
CA TRP A 43 17.25 17.36 11.26
C TRP A 43 17.91 16.75 10.02
N ARG A 44 17.34 17.00 8.84
CA ARG A 44 17.83 16.56 7.53
C ARG A 44 17.79 15.04 7.36
N ARG A 45 17.02 14.34 8.19
CA ARG A 45 16.74 12.92 7.96
C ARG A 45 15.78 12.80 6.78
N LEU A 46 16.06 11.84 5.90
CA LEU A 46 15.26 11.59 4.71
C LEU A 46 13.84 11.13 5.09
N LYS A 47 12.83 11.77 4.52
CA LYS A 47 11.43 11.31 4.55
C LYS A 47 11.11 10.54 3.26
N PRO A 48 10.02 9.75 3.22
CA PRO A 48 9.70 8.93 2.05
C PRO A 48 9.59 9.71 0.74
N GLU A 49 9.11 10.94 0.80
CA GLU A 49 8.92 11.80 -0.37
C GLU A 49 10.24 12.10 -1.10
N TYR A 50 11.37 12.12 -0.37
CA TYR A 50 12.70 12.32 -0.97
C TYR A 50 13.01 11.28 -2.04
N TRP A 51 12.70 10.01 -1.79
CA TRP A 51 12.96 8.96 -2.77
C TRP A 51 12.12 9.15 -4.04
N ASN A 52 10.85 9.51 -3.89
CA ASN A 52 9.98 9.79 -5.02
C ASN A 52 10.49 10.98 -5.85
N ALA A 53 10.97 12.04 -5.19
CA ALA A 53 11.60 13.17 -5.86
C ALA A 53 12.89 12.74 -6.59
N LYS A 54 13.76 11.95 -5.95
CA LYS A 54 14.99 11.41 -6.56
C LYS A 54 14.70 10.60 -7.82
N LYS A 55 13.75 9.66 -7.76
CA LYS A 55 13.33 8.83 -8.89
C LYS A 55 12.69 9.66 -10.01
N ALA A 56 11.83 10.61 -9.64
CA ALA A 56 11.23 11.53 -10.58
C ALA A 56 12.28 12.37 -11.30
N TYR A 57 13.31 12.87 -10.61
CA TYR A 57 14.35 13.74 -11.18
C TYR A 57 15.57 13.01 -11.72
N SER A 58 15.55 11.67 -11.75
CA SER A 58 16.63 10.88 -12.32
C SER A 58 17.00 11.35 -13.74
N PRO A 59 18.30 11.60 -14.02
CA PRO A 59 18.77 12.03 -15.32
C PRO A 59 18.92 10.86 -16.31
N VAL A 60 18.66 9.63 -15.87
CA VAL A 60 18.74 8.43 -16.71
C VAL A 60 17.34 7.85 -16.88
N ARG A 61 16.94 7.54 -18.11
CA ARG A 61 15.71 6.78 -18.37
C ARG A 61 15.99 5.52 -19.13
N ILE A 62 15.27 4.47 -18.76
CA ILE A 62 15.24 3.20 -19.46
C ILE A 62 13.96 3.17 -20.29
N LEU A 63 14.10 3.17 -21.61
CA LEU A 63 13.00 3.35 -22.56
C LEU A 63 12.27 2.04 -22.90
N ASN A 64 12.85 0.90 -22.55
CA ASN A 64 12.31 -0.44 -22.80
C ASN A 64 12.18 -1.27 -21.52
N ALA A 65 12.02 -0.62 -20.36
CA ALA A 65 11.99 -1.25 -19.04
C ALA A 65 10.93 -2.36 -18.88
N ASP A 66 9.83 -2.27 -19.62
CA ASP A 66 8.67 -3.17 -19.61
C ASP A 66 8.82 -4.40 -20.52
N ARG A 67 9.85 -4.43 -21.37
CA ARG A 67 10.05 -5.46 -22.41
C ARG A 67 11.50 -5.90 -22.54
N LEU A 68 12.27 -5.81 -21.46
CA LEU A 68 13.64 -6.31 -21.45
C LEU A 68 13.66 -7.82 -21.60
N ALA A 69 14.51 -8.29 -22.51
CA ALA A 69 14.70 -9.70 -22.78
C ALA A 69 16.18 -10.01 -23.02
N VAL A 70 16.54 -11.27 -22.82
CA VAL A 70 17.85 -11.80 -23.21
C VAL A 70 17.73 -12.38 -24.62
N SER A 71 18.55 -11.88 -25.54
CA SER A 71 18.65 -12.40 -26.90
C SER A 71 20.11 -12.73 -27.19
N ASN A 72 20.38 -13.99 -27.58
CA ASN A 72 21.74 -14.47 -27.88
C ASN A 72 22.75 -14.16 -26.75
N GLY A 73 22.33 -14.32 -25.49
CA GLY A 73 23.15 -14.04 -24.32
C GLY A 73 23.39 -12.55 -24.04
N VAL A 74 22.68 -11.64 -24.70
CA VAL A 74 22.82 -10.20 -24.53
C VAL A 74 21.51 -9.58 -24.04
N ILE A 75 21.61 -8.70 -23.05
CA ILE A 75 20.53 -7.78 -22.67
C ILE A 75 20.79 -6.43 -23.33
N GLN A 76 19.80 -5.95 -24.10
CA GLN A 76 19.84 -4.63 -24.74
C GLN A 76 18.96 -3.66 -23.98
N ILE A 77 19.57 -2.61 -23.43
CA ILE A 77 18.90 -1.60 -22.62
C ILE A 77 18.86 -0.30 -23.43
N ALA A 78 17.67 0.15 -23.79
CA ALA A 78 17.50 1.44 -24.44
C ALA A 78 17.50 2.54 -23.38
N LEU A 79 18.37 3.53 -23.55
CA LEU A 79 18.65 4.59 -22.59
C LEU A 79 18.39 5.97 -23.19
N GLU A 80 18.02 6.92 -22.33
CA GLU A 80 18.04 8.36 -22.61
C GLU A 80 18.89 9.06 -21.55
N ASN A 81 19.89 9.82 -22.00
CA ASN A 81 20.68 10.71 -21.17
C ASN A 81 19.98 12.06 -21.07
N ARG A 82 19.42 12.39 -19.90
CA ARG A 82 18.80 13.69 -19.60
C ARG A 82 19.72 14.64 -18.82
N GLN A 83 21.03 14.35 -18.74
CA GLN A 83 22.00 15.34 -18.29
C GLN A 83 22.09 16.49 -19.30
N ASN A 84 22.40 17.69 -18.83
CA ASN A 84 22.56 18.86 -19.69
C ASN A 84 23.97 19.00 -20.28
N PHE A 85 24.99 18.53 -19.56
CA PHE A 85 26.40 18.83 -19.88
C PHE A 85 27.35 17.63 -19.74
N ALA A 86 26.87 16.47 -19.27
CA ALA A 86 27.70 15.29 -19.04
C ALA A 86 27.32 14.15 -19.97
N ASP A 87 28.32 13.43 -20.49
CA ASP A 87 28.10 12.19 -21.22
C ASP A 87 27.73 11.07 -20.25
N LEU A 88 26.83 10.17 -20.64
CA LEU A 88 26.46 9.04 -19.79
C LEU A 88 27.64 8.08 -19.54
N GLY A 89 28.63 8.08 -20.43
CA GLY A 89 29.85 7.28 -20.32
C GLY A 89 30.75 7.70 -19.16
N GLU A 90 30.53 8.87 -18.56
CA GLU A 90 31.17 9.26 -17.30
C GLU A 90 30.60 8.50 -16.10
N MET A 91 29.40 7.94 -16.22
CA MET A 91 28.75 7.16 -15.18
C MET A 91 29.15 5.68 -15.26
N ARG A 92 29.30 5.06 -14.09
CA ARG A 92 29.48 3.61 -13.98
C ARG A 92 28.13 2.93 -13.88
N ILE A 93 27.87 1.96 -14.75
CA ILE A 93 26.64 1.15 -14.72
C ILE A 93 26.99 -0.22 -14.13
N ARG A 94 26.62 -0.45 -12.88
CA ARG A 94 26.74 -1.79 -12.26
C ARG A 94 25.48 -2.58 -12.50
N TRP A 95 25.61 -3.87 -12.80
CA TRP A 95 24.49 -4.75 -13.09
C TRP A 95 24.59 -6.09 -12.38
N GLN A 96 23.44 -6.70 -12.10
CA GLN A 96 23.34 -8.04 -11.52
C GLN A 96 22.09 -8.77 -12.03
N THR A 97 22.24 -10.05 -12.38
CA THR A 97 21.14 -10.96 -12.76
C THR A 97 21.57 -12.41 -12.59
N GLY A 98 20.70 -13.29 -12.07
CA GLY A 98 20.93 -14.75 -12.09
C GLY A 98 22.20 -15.24 -11.37
N GLY A 99 22.75 -14.44 -10.44
CA GLY A 99 24.03 -14.71 -9.78
C GLY A 99 25.26 -14.17 -10.54
N GLU A 100 25.09 -13.72 -11.78
CA GLU A 100 26.11 -12.97 -12.52
C GLU A 100 26.02 -11.48 -12.17
N SER A 101 27.18 -10.80 -12.11
CA SER A 101 27.26 -9.35 -11.92
C SER A 101 28.45 -8.78 -12.67
N GLY A 102 28.40 -7.48 -12.95
CA GLY A 102 29.48 -6.79 -13.62
C GLY A 102 29.27 -5.30 -13.73
N GLU A 103 30.15 -4.68 -14.51
CA GLU A 103 30.10 -3.26 -14.81
C GLU A 103 30.08 -3.05 -16.33
N THR A 104 29.43 -1.99 -16.77
CA THR A 104 29.41 -1.55 -18.16
C THR A 104 29.29 -0.02 -18.20
N THR A 105 29.39 0.53 -19.41
CA THR A 105 29.23 1.96 -19.69
C THR A 105 28.42 2.12 -20.98
N ALA A 106 27.84 3.31 -21.18
CA ALA A 106 27.19 3.67 -22.43
C ALA A 106 27.57 5.10 -22.79
N GLN A 107 28.21 5.30 -23.93
CA GLN A 107 28.54 6.64 -24.41
C GLN A 107 27.31 7.26 -25.06
N LEU A 108 26.73 8.26 -24.39
CA LEU A 108 25.56 8.99 -24.85
C LEU A 108 25.70 10.45 -24.44
N ALA A 109 25.88 11.31 -25.44
CA ALA A 109 25.98 12.75 -25.22
C ALA A 109 24.71 13.31 -24.54
N PRO A 110 24.79 14.49 -23.91
CA PRO A 110 23.64 15.18 -23.32
C PRO A 110 22.42 15.21 -24.24
N GLY A 111 21.24 14.82 -23.71
CA GLY A 111 19.97 14.79 -24.44
C GLY A 111 19.79 13.63 -25.41
N MET A 112 20.80 12.77 -25.60
CA MET A 112 20.76 11.71 -26.60
C MET A 112 20.11 10.43 -26.07
N ARG A 113 19.55 9.66 -27.03
CA ARG A 113 19.05 8.30 -26.82
C ARG A 113 19.98 7.30 -27.50
N GLY A 114 20.12 6.12 -26.91
CA GLY A 114 20.87 5.03 -27.49
C GLY A 114 20.81 3.78 -26.64
N GLU A 115 21.84 2.95 -26.69
CA GLU A 115 21.79 1.60 -26.14
C GLU A 115 22.99 1.26 -25.27
N CYS A 116 22.72 0.51 -24.21
CA CYS A 116 23.73 -0.20 -23.42
C CYS A 116 23.53 -1.71 -23.63
N ARG A 117 24.63 -2.45 -23.77
CA ARG A 117 24.61 -3.91 -23.93
C ARG A 117 25.31 -4.58 -22.76
N ILE A 118 24.68 -5.61 -22.22
CA ILE A 118 25.26 -6.49 -21.21
C ILE A 118 25.34 -7.88 -21.81
N ALA A 119 26.55 -8.40 -21.99
CA ALA A 119 26.78 -9.78 -22.41
C ALA A 119 26.88 -10.67 -21.16
N LEU A 120 25.99 -11.66 -21.08
CA LEU A 120 25.97 -12.66 -20.02
C LEU A 120 26.91 -13.81 -20.38
N LYS A 121 27.67 -14.28 -19.41
CA LYS A 121 28.53 -15.47 -19.57
C LYS A 121 27.73 -16.75 -19.44
N ASP A 122 26.75 -16.76 -18.55
CA ASP A 122 25.89 -17.91 -18.30
C ASP A 122 24.47 -17.64 -18.82
N THR A 123 24.19 -18.10 -20.03
CA THR A 123 22.85 -17.98 -20.64
C THR A 123 21.88 -19.06 -20.15
N ALA A 124 22.34 -20.07 -19.41
CA ALA A 124 21.51 -21.12 -18.85
C ALA A 124 20.86 -20.70 -17.52
N ASN A 125 21.53 -19.83 -16.76
CA ASN A 125 21.07 -19.35 -15.45
C ASN A 125 20.72 -17.85 -15.45
N VAL A 126 19.98 -17.38 -16.46
CA VAL A 126 19.48 -16.00 -16.48
C VAL A 126 18.43 -15.80 -15.38
N GLY A 127 18.65 -14.83 -14.49
CA GLY A 127 17.67 -14.47 -13.47
C GLY A 127 16.41 -13.83 -14.07
N SER A 128 15.29 -13.87 -13.34
CA SER A 128 14.04 -13.21 -13.77
C SER A 128 14.07 -11.68 -13.62
N ARG A 129 15.12 -11.14 -13.00
CA ARG A 129 15.30 -9.72 -12.71
C ARG A 129 16.68 -9.24 -13.11
N LEU A 130 16.76 -7.99 -13.53
CA LEU A 130 17.99 -7.23 -13.77
C LEU A 130 18.05 -6.06 -12.79
N GLU A 131 19.05 -6.06 -11.93
CA GLU A 131 19.39 -4.91 -11.12
C GLU A 131 20.37 -4.01 -11.87
N LEU A 132 20.11 -2.70 -11.88
CA LEU A 132 21.00 -1.69 -12.44
C LEU A 132 21.25 -0.60 -11.42
N THR A 133 22.50 -0.18 -11.26
CA THR A 133 22.89 0.98 -10.47
C THR A 133 23.74 1.92 -11.32
N PHE A 134 23.29 3.17 -11.45
CA PHE A 134 24.00 4.24 -12.13
C PHE A 134 24.72 5.11 -11.10
N GLU A 135 26.04 5.10 -11.11
CA GLU A 135 26.91 5.81 -10.18
C GLU A 135 27.66 6.93 -10.90
N ASP A 136 27.65 8.13 -10.33
CA ASP A 136 28.40 9.27 -10.86
C ASP A 136 29.92 9.13 -10.59
N PRO A 137 30.78 9.95 -11.22
CA PRO A 137 32.24 9.87 -11.02
C PRO A 137 32.73 10.04 -9.57
N ARG A 138 31.89 10.56 -8.67
CA ARG A 138 32.21 10.78 -7.25
C ARG A 138 31.76 9.61 -6.37
N GLY A 139 31.07 8.62 -6.94
CA GLY A 139 30.50 7.49 -6.20
C GLY A 139 29.07 7.68 -5.73
N PHE A 140 28.38 8.77 -6.10
CA PHE A 140 26.98 8.96 -5.74
C PHE A 140 26.06 8.21 -6.70
N ILE A 141 25.10 7.49 -6.13
CA ILE A 141 24.09 6.78 -6.92
C ILE A 141 23.07 7.79 -7.46
N ALA A 142 23.10 8.02 -8.77
CA ALA A 142 22.10 8.82 -9.45
C ALA A 142 20.73 8.12 -9.47
N ASP A 143 20.70 6.85 -9.86
CA ASP A 143 19.48 6.05 -9.86
C ASP A 143 19.76 4.53 -9.79
N ARG A 144 18.73 3.77 -9.40
CA ARG A 144 18.70 2.31 -9.40
C ARG A 144 17.43 1.81 -10.07
N PHE A 145 17.51 0.64 -10.69
CA PHE A 145 16.38 -0.04 -11.32
C PHE A 145 16.39 -1.52 -10.96
N LEU A 146 15.20 -2.10 -10.85
CA LEU A 146 14.97 -3.54 -10.64
C LEU A 146 13.96 -4.02 -11.68
N LEU A 147 14.47 -4.45 -12.82
CA LEU A 147 13.65 -4.66 -14.02
C LEU A 147 13.34 -6.13 -14.21
N SER A 148 12.13 -6.41 -14.70
CA SER A 148 11.76 -7.75 -15.15
C SER A 148 12.55 -8.14 -16.39
N LEU A 149 13.10 -9.35 -16.43
CA LEU A 149 13.68 -9.97 -17.63
C LEU A 149 12.76 -11.04 -18.17
N ASN A 150 12.64 -11.12 -19.49
CA ASN A 150 11.89 -12.15 -20.21
C ASN A 150 10.44 -12.29 -19.73
N GLN A 151 9.87 -11.24 -19.14
CA GLN A 151 8.47 -11.29 -18.78
C GLN A 151 7.63 -11.27 -20.05
N PRO A 152 6.74 -12.26 -20.25
CA PRO A 152 5.72 -12.11 -21.27
C PRO A 152 4.93 -10.84 -20.97
N VAL A 153 4.59 -10.07 -22.01
CA VAL A 153 3.55 -9.03 -21.88
C VAL A 153 2.35 -9.72 -21.24
N PRO A 154 1.86 -9.26 -20.07
CA PRO A 154 0.74 -9.92 -19.44
C PRO A 154 -0.42 -9.92 -20.44
N ALA A 155 -0.83 -11.10 -20.90
CA ALA A 155 -2.21 -11.26 -21.32
C ALA A 155 -3.05 -10.84 -20.11
N ALA A 156 -4.04 -9.97 -20.34
CA ALA A 156 -4.92 -9.51 -19.28
C ALA A 156 -5.42 -10.72 -18.47
N ASN A 157 -5.10 -10.71 -17.18
CA ASN A 157 -5.67 -11.54 -16.13
C ASN A 157 -5.71 -13.05 -16.39
N GLU A 158 -4.74 -13.77 -15.83
CA GLU A 158 -5.00 -15.09 -15.26
C GLU A 158 -3.89 -15.41 -14.25
N VAL A 159 -4.02 -14.85 -13.03
CA VAL A 159 -3.49 -15.58 -11.88
C VAL A 159 -4.38 -16.80 -11.78
N ALA A 160 -3.87 -17.96 -12.20
CA ALA A 160 -4.58 -19.22 -12.10
C ALA A 160 -5.07 -19.36 -10.65
N GLU A 161 -6.38 -19.27 -10.44
CA GLU A 161 -6.97 -19.66 -9.17
C GLU A 161 -6.65 -21.14 -8.99
N PRO A 162 -6.16 -21.57 -7.82
CA PRO A 162 -6.09 -22.99 -7.53
C PRO A 162 -7.49 -23.58 -7.79
N ALA A 163 -7.52 -24.75 -8.42
CA ALA A 163 -8.76 -25.44 -8.73
C ALA A 163 -9.68 -25.41 -7.50
N ARG A 164 -10.94 -24.99 -7.69
CA ARG A 164 -11.95 -24.98 -6.64
C ARG A 164 -12.13 -26.41 -6.11
N GLU A 165 -11.41 -26.77 -5.06
CA GLU A 165 -11.79 -27.91 -4.23
C GLU A 165 -13.11 -27.54 -3.56
N THR A 166 -14.16 -28.34 -3.66
CA THR A 166 -15.37 -28.07 -2.89
C THR A 166 -15.10 -28.46 -1.43
N SER A 167 -14.72 -27.51 -0.58
CA SER A 167 -14.77 -27.79 0.86
C SER A 167 -16.23 -27.86 1.28
N ALA A 168 -16.64 -28.97 1.89
CA ALA A 168 -17.97 -29.13 2.46
C ALA A 168 -18.10 -28.24 3.71
N TRP A 169 -18.44 -26.97 3.53
CA TRP A 169 -18.78 -26.07 4.62
C TRP A 169 -20.09 -26.51 5.27
N LYS A 170 -20.07 -26.68 6.59
CA LYS A 170 -21.28 -26.88 7.37
C LYS A 170 -21.73 -25.55 7.96
N VAL A 171 -22.98 -25.17 7.69
CA VAL A 171 -23.61 -23.97 8.26
C VAL A 171 -24.57 -24.40 9.37
N GLU A 172 -24.40 -23.83 10.55
CA GLU A 172 -25.21 -24.09 11.73
C GLU A 172 -25.81 -22.78 12.23
N GLU A 173 -27.13 -22.76 12.39
CA GLU A 173 -27.84 -21.60 12.92
C GLU A 173 -28.26 -21.82 14.37
N SER A 174 -28.00 -20.82 15.20
CA SER A 174 -28.53 -20.69 16.56
C SER A 174 -29.40 -19.43 16.65
N PRO A 175 -30.13 -19.21 17.77
CA PRO A 175 -30.92 -17.98 17.93
C PRO A 175 -30.08 -16.70 17.82
N GLY A 176 -28.83 -16.71 18.29
CA GLY A 176 -27.97 -15.51 18.33
C GLY A 176 -26.89 -15.43 17.24
N ALA A 177 -26.56 -16.54 16.58
CA ALA A 177 -25.41 -16.59 15.68
C ALA A 177 -25.57 -17.61 14.55
N ILE A 178 -24.86 -17.38 13.45
CA ILE A 178 -24.60 -18.33 12.37
C ILE A 178 -23.13 -18.75 12.47
N THR A 179 -22.88 -20.06 12.49
CA THR A 179 -21.53 -20.63 12.50
C THR A 179 -21.27 -21.37 11.20
N VAL A 180 -20.19 -21.03 10.52
CA VAL A 180 -19.77 -21.67 9.27
C VAL A 180 -18.45 -22.39 9.52
N ARG A 181 -18.42 -23.71 9.32
CA ARG A 181 -17.34 -24.59 9.75
C ARG A 181 -16.82 -25.46 8.62
N SER A 182 -15.50 -25.55 8.53
CA SER A 182 -14.75 -26.56 7.78
C SER A 182 -13.76 -27.26 8.72
N GLU A 183 -12.96 -28.19 8.20
CA GLU A 183 -11.84 -28.77 8.95
C GLU A 183 -10.77 -27.73 9.31
N ARG A 184 -10.62 -26.70 8.47
CA ARG A 184 -9.54 -25.70 8.59
C ARG A 184 -9.96 -24.47 9.38
N ALA A 185 -11.25 -24.12 9.35
CA ALA A 185 -11.71 -22.84 9.88
C ALA A 185 -13.11 -22.89 10.47
N VAL A 186 -13.37 -21.96 11.40
CA VAL A 186 -14.70 -21.64 11.91
C VAL A 186 -14.91 -20.14 11.83
N TRP A 187 -16.01 -19.71 11.25
CA TRP A 187 -16.44 -18.31 11.19
C TRP A 187 -17.75 -18.15 11.97
N ALA A 188 -17.78 -17.20 12.90
CA ALA A 188 -18.98 -16.89 13.69
C ALA A 188 -19.53 -15.50 13.29
N ILE A 189 -20.82 -15.46 12.96
CA ILE A 189 -21.55 -14.25 12.55
C ILE A 189 -22.68 -14.02 13.57
N GLY A 190 -22.75 -12.85 14.18
CA GLY A 190 -23.83 -12.51 15.11
C GLY A 190 -25.10 -12.12 14.36
N LYS A 191 -26.24 -12.77 14.62
CA LYS A 191 -27.51 -12.47 13.93
C LYS A 191 -28.07 -11.08 14.23
N ALA A 192 -27.73 -10.50 15.39
CA ALA A 192 -28.18 -9.17 15.78
C ALA A 192 -27.57 -8.04 14.94
N HIS A 193 -26.37 -8.26 14.37
CA HIS A 193 -25.62 -7.23 13.66
C HIS A 193 -25.10 -7.68 12.29
N GLY A 194 -25.13 -8.98 11.96
CA GLY A 194 -24.68 -9.52 10.68
C GLY A 194 -23.17 -9.42 10.44
N LEU A 195 -22.38 -9.22 11.49
CA LEU A 195 -20.91 -9.08 11.40
C LEU A 195 -20.22 -10.28 12.05
N PHE A 196 -18.96 -10.50 11.69
CA PHE A 196 -18.08 -11.43 12.37
C PHE A 196 -17.91 -11.03 13.84
N THR A 197 -17.95 -12.04 14.71
CA THR A 197 -17.70 -11.91 16.16
C THR A 197 -16.50 -12.72 16.63
N GLY A 198 -15.93 -13.52 15.73
CA GLY A 198 -14.79 -14.37 16.01
C GLY A 198 -14.55 -15.36 14.90
N VAL A 199 -13.30 -15.81 14.81
CA VAL A 199 -12.89 -16.88 13.90
C VAL A 199 -12.00 -17.87 14.64
N ARG A 200 -11.91 -19.08 14.10
CA ARG A 200 -10.96 -20.09 14.57
C ARG A 200 -10.15 -20.59 13.39
N ALA A 201 -8.84 -20.43 13.44
CA ALA A 201 -7.91 -21.06 12.50
C ALA A 201 -7.46 -22.38 13.13
N LEU A 202 -7.84 -23.52 12.54
CA LEU A 202 -7.73 -24.84 13.17
C LEU A 202 -8.38 -24.84 14.57
N ASN A 203 -7.55 -24.86 15.62
CA ASN A 203 -7.95 -24.89 17.02
C ASN A 203 -7.72 -23.55 17.76
N GLN A 204 -7.17 -22.54 17.08
CA GLN A 204 -6.81 -21.26 17.70
C GLN A 204 -7.84 -20.18 17.40
N ARG A 205 -8.37 -19.53 18.45
CA ARG A 205 -9.38 -18.48 18.34
C ARG A 205 -8.76 -17.11 18.10
N ILE A 206 -9.40 -16.31 17.24
CA ILE A 206 -9.13 -14.89 17.01
C ILE A 206 -10.46 -14.15 17.23
N ASP A 207 -10.45 -13.15 18.11
CA ASP A 207 -11.60 -12.26 18.31
C ASP A 207 -11.62 -11.21 17.19
N LEU A 208 -12.26 -11.57 16.08
CA LEU A 208 -12.41 -10.74 14.90
C LEU A 208 -13.73 -9.97 14.95
N ALA A 209 -13.68 -8.66 14.73
CA ALA A 209 -14.86 -7.81 14.54
C ALA A 209 -14.86 -7.16 13.14
N GLY A 210 -16.03 -7.04 12.54
CA GLY A 210 -16.24 -6.49 11.19
C GLY A 210 -16.95 -7.48 10.26
N PRO A 211 -17.09 -7.21 8.97
CA PRO A 211 -16.56 -6.05 8.25
C PRO A 211 -17.27 -4.74 8.66
N HIS A 212 -16.52 -3.65 8.73
CA HIS A 212 -17.10 -2.30 8.79
C HIS A 212 -16.79 -1.55 7.50
N LEU A 213 -17.80 -1.03 6.82
CA LEU A 213 -17.61 -0.20 5.63
C LEU A 213 -16.84 1.05 6.00
N MET A 214 -15.86 1.43 5.19
CA MET A 214 -15.18 2.72 5.26
C MET A 214 -15.47 3.50 3.99
N LEU A 215 -16.05 4.70 4.15
CA LEU A 215 -16.17 5.73 3.12
C LEU A 215 -15.47 6.99 3.61
N LEU A 216 -14.15 6.88 3.82
CA LEU A 216 -13.37 7.94 4.45
C LEU A 216 -13.31 9.15 3.51
N PRO A 217 -13.92 10.30 3.86
CA PRO A 217 -13.93 11.46 2.98
C PRO A 217 -12.53 12.07 2.86
N MET A 218 -12.30 12.90 1.86
CA MET A 218 -11.15 13.79 1.82
C MET A 218 -11.09 14.64 3.09
N ASN A 219 -9.89 14.78 3.67
CA ASN A 219 -9.70 15.69 4.80
C ASN A 219 -9.54 17.12 4.27
N ASP A 220 -10.63 17.87 4.19
CA ASP A 220 -10.65 19.25 3.72
C ASP A 220 -10.34 20.28 4.82
N THR A 221 -10.32 19.83 6.09
CA THR A 221 -10.19 20.62 7.32
C THR A 221 -8.84 20.47 8.03
N GLY A 222 -7.78 20.08 7.31
CA GLY A 222 -6.43 19.95 7.85
C GLY A 222 -5.82 21.29 8.34
N GLU A 223 -5.17 21.25 9.50
CA GLU A 223 -4.35 22.35 10.00
C GLU A 223 -3.05 22.44 9.21
N ASN A 224 -2.94 23.42 8.32
CA ASN A 224 -1.78 23.58 7.45
C ASN A 224 -0.63 24.38 8.10
N GLN A 225 -0.72 24.69 9.39
CA GLN A 225 0.27 25.47 10.13
C GLN A 225 0.39 24.94 11.55
N MET A 226 1.62 24.93 12.05
CA MET A 226 1.91 24.59 13.44
C MET A 226 1.71 25.84 14.28
N ARG A 227 0.76 25.79 15.22
CA ARG A 227 0.52 26.88 16.18
C ARG A 227 0.03 26.32 17.51
N GLY A 228 0.70 26.73 18.59
CA GLY A 228 0.24 26.45 19.95
C GLY A 228 0.77 25.12 20.48
N ALA A 229 -0.03 24.42 21.28
CA ALA A 229 0.39 23.20 21.95
C ALA A 229 0.92 22.14 20.97
N THR A 230 2.00 21.44 21.34
CA THR A 230 2.58 20.35 20.56
C THR A 230 1.53 19.26 20.36
N LYS A 231 1.17 18.97 19.12
CA LYS A 231 0.06 18.09 18.79
C LYS A 231 0.50 16.67 18.50
N VAL A 232 -0.36 15.75 18.91
CA VAL A 232 -0.43 14.39 18.38
C VAL A 232 -1.81 14.30 17.72
N TRP A 233 -1.85 14.36 16.39
CA TRP A 233 -3.14 14.25 15.69
C TRP A 233 -3.63 12.81 15.75
N SER A 234 -4.92 12.64 16.05
CA SER A 234 -5.58 11.35 15.89
C SER A 234 -5.47 10.90 14.42
N PRO A 235 -5.31 9.59 14.18
CA PRO A 235 -5.30 9.07 12.82
C PRO A 235 -6.68 9.31 12.18
N TYR A 236 -6.68 9.73 10.91
CA TYR A 236 -7.91 9.96 10.17
C TYR A 236 -8.39 8.64 9.54
N THR A 237 -9.15 7.88 10.33
CA THR A 237 -9.39 6.44 10.13
C THR A 237 -10.82 5.97 10.40
N GLU A 238 -11.77 6.88 10.60
CA GLU A 238 -13.14 6.50 10.97
C GLU A 238 -13.87 5.69 9.87
N PRO A 239 -14.40 4.50 10.18
CA PRO A 239 -15.37 3.80 9.33
C PRO A 239 -16.73 4.52 9.31
N CYS A 240 -17.64 4.04 8.46
CA CYS A 240 -19.04 4.44 8.49
C CYS A 240 -19.67 4.14 9.86
N SER A 241 -20.56 5.02 10.28
CA SER A 241 -21.10 5.05 11.65
C SER A 241 -22.53 4.52 11.72
N GLY A 242 -22.92 4.05 12.91
CA GLY A 242 -24.32 3.71 13.21
C GLY A 242 -24.89 2.54 12.40
N TRP A 243 -24.11 1.47 12.17
CA TRP A 243 -24.61 0.27 11.49
C TRP A 243 -25.88 -0.28 12.15
N GLN A 244 -26.94 -0.39 11.35
CA GLN A 244 -28.21 -1.02 11.71
C GLN A 244 -28.44 -2.20 10.78
N CYS A 245 -28.33 -3.40 11.32
CA CYS A 245 -28.61 -4.64 10.60
C CYS A 245 -30.13 -4.82 10.44
N GLU A 246 -30.58 -5.00 9.20
CA GLU A 246 -31.98 -5.23 8.88
C GLU A 246 -32.28 -6.72 8.67
N SER A 247 -31.37 -7.45 8.01
CA SER A 247 -31.55 -8.88 7.81
C SER A 247 -30.23 -9.64 7.69
N VAL A 248 -30.23 -10.89 8.15
CA VAL A 248 -29.16 -11.87 7.95
C VAL A 248 -29.81 -13.15 7.44
N ARG A 249 -29.42 -13.62 6.25
CA ARG A 249 -30.03 -14.76 5.57
C ARG A 249 -28.97 -15.71 5.05
N VAL A 250 -29.14 -16.99 5.34
CA VAL A 250 -28.37 -18.06 4.68
C VAL A 250 -29.06 -18.39 3.36
N VAL A 251 -28.33 -18.33 2.26
CA VAL A 251 -28.85 -18.60 0.92
C VAL A 251 -28.00 -19.68 0.28
N THR A 252 -28.64 -20.78 -0.12
CA THR A 252 -27.97 -21.89 -0.81
C THR A 252 -28.51 -22.01 -2.23
N VAL A 253 -27.62 -21.83 -3.23
CA VAL A 253 -27.96 -21.96 -4.65
C VAL A 253 -26.91 -22.84 -5.33
N GLY A 254 -27.35 -23.91 -5.99
CA GLY A 254 -26.45 -24.79 -6.74
C GLY A 254 -25.35 -25.47 -5.91
N GLY A 255 -25.59 -25.68 -4.61
CA GLY A 255 -24.61 -26.26 -3.67
C GLY A 255 -23.64 -25.25 -3.04
N GLN A 256 -23.62 -23.99 -3.51
CA GLN A 256 -22.90 -22.88 -2.88
C GLN A 256 -23.78 -22.28 -1.78
N THR A 257 -23.24 -22.07 -0.58
CA THR A 257 -23.95 -21.43 0.54
C THR A 257 -23.29 -20.11 0.90
N ASP A 258 -24.06 -19.04 0.78
CA ASP A 258 -23.65 -17.66 1.04
C ASP A 258 -24.46 -17.09 2.21
N ILE A 259 -23.89 -16.13 2.94
CA ILE A 259 -24.61 -15.36 3.96
C ILE A 259 -24.83 -13.95 3.43
N HIS A 260 -26.08 -13.56 3.29
CA HIS A 260 -26.48 -12.22 2.87
C HIS A 260 -26.87 -11.41 4.10
N VAL A 261 -26.27 -10.23 4.21
CA VAL A 261 -26.52 -9.27 5.29
C VAL A 261 -26.99 -7.98 4.65
N SER A 262 -28.12 -7.43 5.09
CA SER A 262 -28.60 -6.11 4.66
C SER A 262 -28.68 -5.16 5.84
N GLY A 263 -28.46 -3.88 5.59
CA GLY A 263 -28.57 -2.86 6.61
C GLY A 263 -28.14 -1.48 6.13
N ALA A 264 -28.02 -0.56 7.07
CA ALA A 264 -27.63 0.82 6.79
C ALA A 264 -26.64 1.35 7.81
N TYR A 265 -25.70 2.13 7.33
CA TYR A 265 -24.94 3.12 8.10
C TYR A 265 -25.61 4.49 7.94
N ALA A 266 -25.16 5.48 8.70
CA ALA A 266 -25.56 6.87 8.49
C ALA A 266 -25.16 7.37 7.08
N GLU A 267 -24.05 6.88 6.54
CA GLU A 267 -23.47 7.36 5.28
C GLU A 267 -23.93 6.57 4.05
N ALA A 268 -24.38 5.32 4.21
CA ALA A 268 -24.73 4.43 3.11
C ALA A 268 -25.65 3.26 3.53
N SER A 269 -26.54 2.81 2.66
CA SER A 269 -27.39 1.62 2.86
C SER A 269 -27.11 0.55 1.82
N GLY A 270 -27.13 -0.73 2.19
CA GLY A 270 -26.77 -1.80 1.28
C GLY A 270 -26.57 -3.15 1.92
N THR A 271 -25.68 -3.94 1.33
CA THR A 271 -25.51 -5.35 1.66
C THR A 271 -24.07 -5.79 1.72
N TYR A 272 -23.82 -6.78 2.57
CA TYR A 272 -22.67 -7.67 2.48
C TYR A 272 -23.12 -9.06 2.00
N THR A 273 -22.28 -9.69 1.18
CA THR A 273 -22.41 -11.12 0.82
C THR A 273 -21.13 -11.83 1.24
N LEU A 274 -21.26 -12.78 2.16
CA LEU A 274 -20.16 -13.58 2.69
C LEU A 274 -20.13 -14.93 1.97
N ARG A 275 -19.01 -15.21 1.30
CA ARG A 275 -18.80 -16.45 0.53
C ARG A 275 -17.58 -17.16 1.06
N PHE A 276 -17.76 -18.37 1.58
CA PHE A 276 -16.69 -19.12 2.21
C PHE A 276 -15.91 -19.93 1.18
N GLU A 277 -14.59 -19.86 1.28
CA GLU A 277 -13.68 -20.42 0.28
C GLU A 277 -13.06 -21.75 0.70
N PRO A 278 -12.67 -22.61 -0.25
CA PRO A 278 -12.12 -23.94 0.02
C PRO A 278 -10.93 -24.00 0.96
N ASP A 279 -10.11 -22.96 0.91
CA ASP A 279 -8.89 -22.83 1.71
C ASP A 279 -9.16 -22.48 3.18
N GLY A 280 -10.42 -22.30 3.57
CA GLY A 280 -10.83 -21.83 4.90
C GLY A 280 -11.04 -20.31 4.98
N GLY A 281 -10.82 -19.60 3.88
CA GLY A 281 -11.02 -18.17 3.76
C GLY A 281 -12.47 -17.74 3.55
N VAL A 282 -12.65 -16.45 3.38
CA VAL A 282 -13.93 -15.80 3.08
C VAL A 282 -13.72 -14.66 2.10
N ALA A 283 -14.58 -14.58 1.09
CA ALA A 283 -14.80 -13.38 0.30
C ALA A 283 -15.96 -12.60 0.90
N VAL A 284 -15.74 -11.31 1.13
CA VAL A 284 -16.74 -10.36 1.62
C VAL A 284 -16.99 -9.37 0.50
N ASP A 285 -18.07 -9.57 -0.24
CA ASP A 285 -18.54 -8.58 -1.20
C ASP A 285 -19.39 -7.55 -0.49
N TYR A 286 -19.24 -6.29 -0.87
CA TYR A 286 -20.12 -5.23 -0.41
C TYR A 286 -20.73 -4.51 -1.61
N ALA A 287 -21.99 -4.12 -1.48
CA ALA A 287 -22.71 -3.31 -2.45
C ALA A 287 -23.59 -2.32 -1.67
N PHE A 288 -23.28 -1.04 -1.77
CA PHE A 288 -23.91 0.02 -0.99
C PHE A 288 -24.30 1.19 -1.88
N THR A 289 -25.36 1.88 -1.46
CA THR A 289 -25.81 3.14 -2.03
C THR A 289 -25.48 4.25 -1.04
N THR A 290 -24.77 5.28 -1.48
CA THR A 290 -24.46 6.43 -0.62
C THR A 290 -25.74 7.20 -0.26
N LEU A 291 -25.86 7.62 1.00
CA LEU A 291 -26.97 8.46 1.48
C LEU A 291 -26.61 9.94 1.50
N THR A 292 -25.31 10.26 1.38
CA THR A 292 -24.79 11.63 1.39
C THR A 292 -23.85 11.85 0.21
N ASN A 293 -23.63 13.12 -0.15
CA ASN A 293 -22.58 13.49 -1.09
C ASN A 293 -21.22 13.35 -0.40
N LEU A 294 -20.28 12.64 -1.02
CA LEU A 294 -18.92 12.52 -0.49
C LEU A 294 -17.88 12.45 -1.60
N ASN A 295 -16.67 12.89 -1.28
CA ASN A 295 -15.49 12.68 -2.11
C ASN A 295 -14.50 11.86 -1.27
N PRO A 296 -14.44 10.53 -1.45
CA PRO A 296 -13.66 9.67 -0.58
C PRO A 296 -12.17 9.79 -0.88
N ARG A 297 -11.38 9.70 0.18
CA ARG A 297 -9.96 9.35 0.13
C ARG A 297 -9.78 7.84 0.04
N GLN A 298 -10.59 7.06 0.77
CA GLN A 298 -10.53 5.60 0.78
C GLN A 298 -11.93 4.97 0.82
N ILE A 299 -12.10 3.87 0.10
CA ILE A 299 -13.29 3.01 0.15
C ILE A 299 -12.83 1.57 0.39
N GLY A 300 -13.44 0.89 1.36
CA GLY A 300 -13.10 -0.50 1.65
C GLY A 300 -13.76 -1.04 2.91
N LEU A 301 -13.22 -2.13 3.43
CA LEU A 301 -13.69 -2.80 4.64
C LEU A 301 -12.61 -2.80 5.73
N VAL A 302 -13.03 -2.54 6.96
CA VAL A 302 -12.19 -2.57 8.16
C VAL A 302 -12.51 -3.80 9.00
N PHE A 303 -11.46 -4.48 9.43
CA PHE A 303 -11.50 -5.61 10.35
C PHE A 303 -10.71 -5.26 11.60
N SER A 304 -11.26 -5.55 12.77
CA SER A 304 -10.61 -5.23 14.06
C SER A 304 -10.22 -6.51 14.78
N LEU A 305 -9.00 -6.53 15.30
CA LEU A 305 -8.37 -7.64 16.00
C LEU A 305 -7.82 -7.17 17.36
N PRO A 306 -7.53 -8.09 18.29
CA PRO A 306 -6.88 -7.74 19.55
C PRO A 306 -5.53 -7.07 19.32
N ARG A 307 -5.10 -6.24 20.27
CA ARG A 307 -3.81 -5.51 20.20
C ARG A 307 -2.58 -6.38 20.02
N THR A 308 -2.66 -7.67 20.36
CA THR A 308 -1.56 -8.62 20.15
C THR A 308 -1.28 -8.91 18.68
N PHE A 309 -2.22 -8.63 17.76
CA PHE A 309 -2.05 -8.82 16.32
C PHE A 309 -1.35 -7.61 15.71
N ASP A 310 -0.13 -7.32 16.18
CA ASP A 310 0.61 -6.11 15.85
C ASP A 310 1.64 -6.29 14.75
N SER A 311 1.83 -7.51 14.22
CA SER A 311 2.83 -7.82 13.21
C SER A 311 2.22 -7.75 11.81
N PHE A 312 2.53 -6.68 11.08
CA PHE A 312 2.07 -6.43 9.72
C PHE A 312 3.15 -6.78 8.71
N ALA A 313 2.80 -7.52 7.66
CA ALA A 313 3.70 -7.84 6.55
C ALA A 313 2.98 -7.68 5.20
N TRP A 314 3.73 -7.33 4.16
CA TRP A 314 3.18 -7.11 2.82
C TRP A 314 4.14 -7.48 1.69
N GLU A 315 3.55 -7.69 0.54
CA GLU A 315 4.15 -7.68 -0.79
C GLU A 315 3.24 -6.90 -1.74
N ARG A 316 3.80 -6.02 -2.56
CA ARG A 316 3.04 -5.08 -3.39
C ARG A 316 3.74 -4.76 -4.71
N ASN A 317 2.95 -4.28 -5.66
CA ASN A 317 3.44 -3.68 -6.90
C ASN A 317 3.74 -2.20 -6.69
N GLY A 318 4.99 -1.81 -6.92
CA GLY A 318 5.44 -0.43 -6.75
C GLY A 318 5.02 0.51 -7.87
N TYR A 319 5.00 1.81 -7.58
CA TYR A 319 5.07 2.82 -8.64
C TYR A 319 6.49 2.88 -9.22
N TRP A 320 7.49 2.79 -8.34
CA TRP A 320 8.86 2.52 -8.70
C TRP A 320 9.15 1.03 -8.59
N ASP A 321 10.13 0.59 -9.35
CA ASP A 321 10.63 -0.78 -9.36
C ASP A 321 11.54 -1.11 -8.18
N VAL A 322 12.15 -0.09 -7.58
CA VAL A 322 13.03 -0.24 -6.41
C VAL A 322 12.87 0.92 -5.43
N TYR A 323 13.03 0.60 -4.16
CA TYR A 323 12.96 1.52 -3.02
C TYR A 323 14.08 1.18 -2.02
N PRO A 324 14.52 2.14 -1.18
CA PRO A 324 15.35 1.84 -0.02
C PRO A 324 14.65 0.87 0.95
N ASP A 325 15.44 0.06 1.66
CA ASP A 325 14.93 -0.95 2.60
C ASP A 325 14.15 -0.34 3.78
N ASP A 326 14.43 0.92 4.13
CA ASP A 326 13.75 1.67 5.18
C ASP A 326 12.57 2.50 4.66
N HIS A 327 12.26 2.44 3.36
CA HIS A 327 11.17 3.19 2.77
C HIS A 327 9.81 2.56 3.10
N ILE A 328 8.82 3.37 3.49
CA ILE A 328 7.46 2.87 3.83
C ILE A 328 6.71 2.26 2.65
N ALA A 329 7.11 2.62 1.43
CA ALA A 329 6.55 2.08 0.19
C ALA A 329 7.44 0.99 -0.43
N ARG A 330 8.40 0.40 0.28
CA ARG A 330 9.17 -0.73 -0.27
C ARG A 330 8.25 -1.88 -0.71
N LEU A 331 8.72 -2.65 -1.71
CA LEU A 331 7.89 -3.65 -2.40
C LEU A 331 7.48 -4.81 -1.48
N SER A 332 8.31 -5.15 -0.52
CA SER A 332 7.99 -6.15 0.50
C SER A 332 8.60 -5.77 1.83
N GLY A 333 7.98 -6.21 2.92
CA GLY A 333 8.48 -5.94 4.25
C GLY A 333 7.56 -6.42 5.34
N SER A 334 8.05 -6.29 6.57
CA SER A 334 7.27 -6.46 7.78
C SER A 334 7.64 -5.40 8.82
N VAL A 335 6.71 -5.16 9.75
CA VAL A 335 6.87 -4.22 10.87
C VAL A 335 5.90 -4.58 11.99
N LYS A 336 6.30 -4.34 13.25
CA LYS A 336 5.36 -4.35 14.38
C LYS A 336 4.81 -2.96 14.66
N ALA A 337 3.53 -2.84 15.04
CA ALA A 337 2.96 -1.54 15.45
C ALA A 337 3.76 -0.90 16.60
N SER A 338 4.28 -1.75 17.48
CA SER A 338 5.08 -1.40 18.64
C SER A 338 6.57 -1.15 18.34
N GLU A 339 7.08 -1.41 17.13
CA GLU A 339 8.48 -1.16 16.79
C GLU A 339 8.76 0.34 16.68
N GLY A 340 9.99 0.75 17.00
CA GLY A 340 10.47 2.11 16.78
C GLY A 340 10.49 2.99 18.03
N PHE A 341 10.52 4.30 17.82
CA PHE A 341 10.85 5.31 18.82
C PHE A 341 9.70 6.28 18.98
N ALA A 342 9.41 6.66 20.23
CA ALA A 342 8.35 7.63 20.50
C ALA A 342 8.58 8.92 19.69
N ALA A 343 7.54 9.36 19.00
CA ALA A 343 7.59 10.53 18.13
C ALA A 343 6.38 11.44 18.36
N THR A 344 6.37 12.59 17.70
CA THR A 344 5.23 13.51 17.66
C THR A 344 4.83 13.73 16.21
N SER A 345 3.60 14.17 15.97
CA SER A 345 3.14 14.41 14.60
C SER A 345 3.83 15.60 13.92
N VAL A 346 4.55 16.40 14.71
CA VAL A 346 5.23 17.63 14.29
C VAL A 346 6.73 17.41 14.02
N GLY A 347 7.19 16.15 14.01
CA GLY A 347 8.58 15.78 13.76
C GLY A 347 9.38 15.47 15.04
N PRO A 348 10.70 15.23 14.93
CA PRO A 348 11.56 14.96 16.06
C PRO A 348 12.14 16.23 16.69
N ARG A 349 12.10 16.31 18.03
CA ARG A 349 12.64 17.44 18.81
C ARG A 349 14.17 17.46 18.85
N THR A 350 14.78 16.29 18.90
CA THR A 350 16.23 16.09 18.90
C THR A 350 16.63 15.33 17.66
N SER A 351 17.90 15.41 17.27
CA SER A 351 18.43 14.65 16.14
C SER A 351 18.09 13.16 16.28
N PRO A 352 17.28 12.59 15.36
CA PRO A 352 16.92 11.18 15.41
C PRO A 352 18.11 10.30 15.01
N SER A 353 18.24 9.13 15.64
CA SER A 353 19.25 8.11 15.30
C SER A 353 18.66 6.94 14.49
N HIS A 354 17.42 7.07 14.04
CA HIS A 354 16.62 6.02 13.40
C HIS A 354 15.90 6.55 12.16
N PRO A 355 15.56 5.69 11.18
CA PRO A 355 14.86 6.12 9.97
C PRO A 355 13.43 6.58 10.27
N TRP A 356 12.90 7.47 9.43
CA TRP A 356 11.58 8.08 9.60
C TRP A 356 10.43 7.08 9.74
N ARG A 357 10.54 5.92 9.08
CA ARG A 357 9.53 4.83 9.17
C ARG A 357 9.28 4.32 10.60
N LEU A 358 10.26 4.49 11.51
CA LEU A 358 10.20 4.01 12.89
C LEU A 358 9.71 5.07 13.89
N ASP A 359 9.30 6.26 13.44
CA ASP A 359 8.65 7.22 14.30
C ASP A 359 7.29 6.66 14.75
N ARG A 360 7.14 6.46 16.06
CA ARG A 360 6.02 5.74 16.68
C ARG A 360 5.11 6.71 17.44
N LEU A 361 3.87 6.79 16.98
CA LEU A 361 2.76 7.50 17.62
C LEU A 361 1.86 6.50 18.37
N PRO A 362 0.89 6.94 19.20
CA PRO A 362 0.05 6.03 19.97
C PRO A 362 -0.68 4.97 19.12
N TYR A 363 -0.95 5.29 17.86
CA TYR A 363 -1.64 4.44 16.90
C TYR A 363 -0.72 3.58 16.02
N GLY A 364 0.59 3.57 16.29
CA GLY A 364 1.60 2.77 15.58
C GLY A 364 2.71 3.63 14.98
N ASN A 365 3.74 2.98 14.42
CA ASN A 365 4.77 3.68 13.66
C ASN A 365 4.34 4.00 12.22
N ASN A 366 5.08 4.91 11.58
CA ASN A 366 4.82 5.37 10.22
C ASN A 366 4.77 4.23 9.19
N ASP A 367 5.57 3.19 9.36
CA ASP A 367 5.56 2.04 8.47
C ASP A 367 4.29 1.20 8.63
N PHE A 368 3.88 0.94 9.87
CA PHE A 368 2.65 0.23 10.21
C PHE A 368 1.40 0.99 9.73
N CYS A 369 1.41 2.32 9.87
CA CYS A 369 0.24 3.17 9.61
C CYS A 369 0.13 3.69 8.17
N SER A 370 1.17 3.54 7.36
CA SER A 370 1.14 4.00 5.97
C SER A 370 0.34 3.04 5.09
N THR A 371 -0.51 3.62 4.23
CA THR A 371 -1.21 2.87 3.19
C THR A 371 -0.20 2.22 2.26
N LYS A 372 -0.28 0.90 2.12
CA LYS A 372 0.40 0.16 1.07
C LYS A 372 -0.54 0.05 -0.12
N HIS A 373 -0.18 0.68 -1.23
CA HIS A 373 -0.93 0.58 -2.48
C HIS A 373 -0.52 -0.64 -3.31
N ASN A 374 -1.45 -1.12 -4.13
CA ASN A 374 -1.32 -2.21 -5.10
C ASN A 374 -0.76 -3.50 -4.48
N VAL A 375 -1.39 -3.93 -3.39
CA VAL A 375 -0.94 -5.06 -2.57
C VAL A 375 -1.25 -6.37 -3.29
N VAL A 376 -0.24 -7.22 -3.42
CA VAL A 376 -0.40 -8.60 -3.90
C VAL A 376 -0.89 -9.47 -2.75
N VAL A 377 -0.19 -9.41 -1.62
CA VAL A 377 -0.55 -10.10 -0.39
C VAL A 377 -0.17 -9.26 0.81
N ALA A 378 -0.98 -9.29 1.86
CA ALA A 378 -0.61 -8.75 3.16
C ALA A 378 -1.14 -9.62 4.29
N SER A 379 -0.50 -9.55 5.46
CA SER A 379 -0.93 -10.28 6.64
C SER A 379 -0.79 -9.45 7.90
N LEU A 380 -1.68 -9.70 8.85
CA LEU A 380 -1.64 -9.17 10.20
C LEU A 380 -1.71 -10.34 11.18
N THR A 381 -0.66 -10.52 11.97
CA THR A 381 -0.50 -11.68 12.86
C THR A 381 -0.12 -11.28 14.27
N ASP A 382 -0.35 -12.20 15.19
CA ASP A 382 0.18 -12.16 16.55
C ASP A 382 1.62 -12.73 16.61
N PRO A 383 2.27 -12.76 17.80
CA PRO A 383 3.61 -13.31 17.95
C PRO A 383 3.75 -14.81 17.65
N ARG A 384 2.64 -15.57 17.63
CA ARG A 384 2.62 -16.99 17.28
C ARG A 384 2.48 -17.19 15.76
N GLY A 385 2.25 -16.13 15.00
CA GLY A 385 1.93 -16.18 13.57
C GLY A 385 0.47 -16.52 13.28
N LEU A 386 -0.38 -16.56 14.31
CA LEU A 386 -1.84 -16.69 14.14
C LEU A 386 -2.35 -15.35 13.60
N GLY A 387 -3.24 -15.38 12.61
CA GLY A 387 -3.73 -14.12 12.05
C GLY A 387 -4.52 -14.26 10.77
N MET A 388 -4.53 -13.17 10.03
CA MET A 388 -5.24 -13.04 8.77
C MET A 388 -4.28 -12.68 7.64
N ARG A 389 -4.58 -13.18 6.45
CA ARG A 389 -3.94 -12.82 5.21
C ARG A 389 -5.00 -12.31 4.24
N MET A 390 -4.68 -11.26 3.49
CA MET A 390 -5.48 -10.81 2.36
C MET A 390 -4.71 -11.04 1.06
N ASN A 391 -5.44 -11.36 -0.01
CA ASN A 391 -4.90 -11.44 -1.37
C ASN A 391 -5.52 -10.30 -2.19
N GLY A 392 -4.72 -9.28 -2.45
CA GLY A 392 -5.17 -8.06 -3.12
C GLY A 392 -4.94 -8.05 -4.63
N ARG A 393 -4.31 -9.10 -5.18
CA ARG A 393 -4.02 -9.26 -6.63
C ARG A 393 -3.27 -8.09 -7.28
N GLY A 394 -2.64 -7.21 -6.49
CA GLY A 394 -2.01 -6.00 -6.97
C GLY A 394 -2.97 -4.84 -7.23
N GLU A 395 -4.26 -4.99 -6.92
CA GLU A 395 -5.32 -4.01 -7.17
C GLU A 395 -5.75 -3.31 -5.87
N GLN A 396 -5.82 -4.05 -4.78
CA GLN A 396 -6.26 -3.53 -3.49
C GLN A 396 -5.14 -2.80 -2.72
N HIS A 397 -5.53 -2.07 -1.69
CA HIS A 397 -4.63 -1.34 -0.81
C HIS A 397 -4.88 -1.75 0.64
N VAL A 398 -3.87 -1.66 1.49
CA VAL A 398 -4.05 -1.96 2.92
C VAL A 398 -3.50 -0.85 3.81
N ARG A 399 -4.11 -0.67 4.98
CA ARG A 399 -3.63 0.22 6.02
C ARG A 399 -3.97 -0.36 7.39
N CYS A 400 -3.03 -0.27 8.32
CA CYS A 400 -3.24 -0.66 9.71
C CYS A 400 -3.19 0.56 10.65
N TRP A 401 -3.82 0.46 11.81
CA TRP A 401 -3.61 1.37 12.94
C TRP A 401 -4.04 0.67 14.22
N GLN A 402 -3.70 1.22 15.39
CA GLN A 402 -4.18 0.72 16.67
C GLN A 402 -4.83 1.83 17.51
N ASP A 403 -5.76 1.46 18.36
CA ASP A 403 -6.37 2.33 19.35
C ASP A 403 -6.77 1.53 20.59
N GLY A 404 -7.44 2.17 21.55
CA GLY A 404 -7.89 1.52 22.80
C GLY A 404 -8.60 0.18 22.61
N ALA A 405 -9.35 -0.01 21.52
CA ALA A 405 -10.12 -1.20 21.24
C ALA A 405 -9.30 -2.34 20.61
N GLY A 406 -8.27 -2.03 19.83
CA GLY A 406 -7.54 -3.08 19.12
C GLY A 406 -6.55 -2.60 18.07
N VAL A 407 -6.24 -3.51 17.15
CA VAL A 407 -5.59 -3.22 15.88
C VAL A 407 -6.64 -3.33 14.79
N HIS A 408 -6.65 -2.36 13.88
CA HIS A 408 -7.57 -2.30 12.76
C HIS A 408 -6.81 -2.53 11.46
N PHE A 409 -7.42 -3.30 10.57
CA PHE A 409 -6.90 -3.67 9.28
C PHE A 409 -7.90 -3.29 8.20
N LEU A 410 -7.59 -2.23 7.45
CA LEU A 410 -8.35 -1.81 6.28
C LEU A 410 -7.84 -2.55 5.05
N VAL A 411 -8.76 -3.16 4.30
CA VAL A 411 -8.56 -3.53 2.89
C VAL A 411 -9.42 -2.60 2.04
N ALA A 412 -8.78 -1.82 1.18
CA ALA A 412 -9.41 -0.79 0.37
C ALA A 412 -9.34 -1.11 -1.13
N ASP A 413 -10.51 -1.07 -1.78
CA ASP A 413 -10.66 -1.16 -3.23
C ASP A 413 -10.37 0.18 -3.93
N TYR A 414 -10.32 1.27 -3.16
CA TYR A 414 -10.01 2.59 -3.67
C TYR A 414 -9.22 3.40 -2.63
N SER A 415 -8.15 4.06 -3.09
CA SER A 415 -7.34 4.97 -2.29
C SER A 415 -6.71 6.04 -3.18
N ASN A 416 -6.73 7.29 -2.73
CA ASN A 416 -6.07 8.41 -3.44
C ASN A 416 -5.18 9.25 -2.50
N GLY A 417 -4.47 10.22 -3.08
CA GLY A 417 -3.57 11.15 -2.37
C GLY A 417 -4.27 12.13 -1.42
N GLY A 418 -5.60 12.10 -1.31
CA GLY A 418 -6.37 12.99 -0.46
C GLY A 418 -6.61 14.37 -1.07
N SER A 419 -6.67 15.38 -0.20
CA SER A 419 -7.11 16.74 -0.52
C SER A 419 -6.01 17.61 -1.13
N GLU A 420 -5.32 17.14 -2.16
CA GLU A 420 -4.29 17.92 -2.85
C GLU A 420 -4.92 19.13 -3.56
N LYS A 421 -4.49 20.34 -3.18
CA LYS A 421 -5.06 21.64 -3.61
C LYS A 421 -4.21 22.36 -4.66
N PHE A 422 -2.89 22.16 -4.66
CA PHE A 422 -1.93 22.87 -5.52
C PHE A 422 -1.78 22.19 -6.88
N LEU A 423 -1.68 20.86 -6.90
CA LEU A 423 -1.57 20.04 -8.13
C LEU A 423 -2.91 19.40 -8.53
N LYS A 424 -4.02 20.05 -8.18
CA LYS A 424 -5.38 19.51 -8.33
C LYS A 424 -5.69 18.97 -9.74
N ASP A 425 -5.17 19.63 -10.78
CA ASP A 425 -5.43 19.25 -12.17
C ASP A 425 -4.69 17.98 -12.58
N PHE A 426 -3.57 17.67 -11.92
CA PHE A 426 -2.82 16.43 -12.13
C PHE A 426 -3.45 15.23 -11.41
N VAL A 427 -4.15 15.47 -10.30
CA VAL A 427 -4.79 14.42 -9.50
C VAL A 427 -6.30 14.33 -9.69
N LYS A 428 -6.91 15.19 -10.53
CA LYS A 428 -8.37 15.25 -10.70
C LYS A 428 -8.99 13.92 -11.13
N ASN A 429 -8.28 13.17 -11.97
CA ASN A 429 -8.71 11.88 -12.47
C ASN A 429 -8.65 10.77 -11.40
N GLU A 430 -7.89 11.01 -10.32
CA GLU A 430 -7.85 10.10 -9.17
C GLU A 430 -9.04 10.33 -8.24
N LYS A 431 -9.71 11.50 -8.29
CA LYS A 431 -10.82 11.85 -7.39
C LYS A 431 -12.12 11.19 -7.87
N ARG A 432 -12.93 10.70 -6.93
CA ARG A 432 -14.21 10.04 -7.20
C ARG A 432 -15.34 10.76 -6.45
N VAL A 433 -15.90 11.81 -7.04
CA VAL A 433 -17.04 12.49 -6.43
C VAL A 433 -18.27 11.58 -6.50
N LEU A 434 -18.79 11.20 -5.34
CA LEU A 434 -19.97 10.35 -5.21
C LEU A 434 -21.15 11.21 -4.74
N PRO A 435 -22.16 11.47 -5.59
CA PRO A 435 -23.41 12.07 -5.13
C PRO A 435 -24.17 11.09 -4.23
N ALA A 436 -25.14 11.59 -3.46
CA ALA A 436 -26.14 10.74 -2.82
C ALA A 436 -26.87 9.90 -3.89
N GLY A 437 -27.12 8.62 -3.58
CA GLY A 437 -27.66 7.64 -4.52
C GLY A 437 -26.61 6.92 -5.39
N ALA A 438 -25.32 7.26 -5.27
CA ALA A 438 -24.26 6.58 -6.01
C ALA A 438 -24.02 5.17 -5.49
N GLN A 439 -23.74 4.24 -6.41
CA GLN A 439 -23.38 2.86 -6.08
C GLN A 439 -21.89 2.73 -5.80
N ILE A 440 -21.58 2.00 -4.74
CA ILE A 440 -20.24 1.58 -4.35
C ILE A 440 -20.24 0.07 -4.16
N GLN A 441 -19.25 -0.59 -4.73
CA GLN A 441 -19.11 -2.03 -4.63
C GLN A 441 -17.64 -2.42 -4.60
N GLY A 442 -17.35 -3.57 -4.00
CA GLY A 442 -16.02 -4.13 -3.89
C GLY A 442 -16.05 -5.52 -3.27
N SER A 443 -14.90 -6.16 -3.18
CA SER A 443 -14.77 -7.53 -2.69
C SER A 443 -13.45 -7.71 -1.96
N VAL A 444 -13.49 -8.13 -0.70
CA VAL A 444 -12.30 -8.40 0.11
C VAL A 444 -12.17 -9.88 0.36
N ARG A 445 -11.04 -10.48 -0.01
CA ARG A 445 -10.74 -11.88 0.25
C ARG A 445 -9.74 -12.04 1.39
N LEU A 446 -10.11 -12.83 2.38
CA LEU A 446 -9.33 -13.07 3.59
C LEU A 446 -9.15 -14.57 3.80
N SER A 447 -7.94 -14.99 4.14
CA SER A 447 -7.64 -16.33 4.62
C SER A 447 -7.03 -16.29 6.02
N LEU A 448 -7.17 -17.39 6.75
CA LEU A 448 -6.65 -17.53 8.11
C LEU A 448 -5.24 -18.12 8.09
N LEU A 449 -4.36 -17.59 8.94
CA LEU A 449 -3.02 -18.13 9.17
C LEU A 449 -3.02 -18.90 10.50
N PRO A 450 -2.78 -20.22 10.51
CA PRO A 450 -2.99 -21.05 11.71
C PRO A 450 -1.94 -20.92 12.81
N GLY A 451 -1.00 -19.97 12.74
CA GLY A 451 0.14 -19.90 13.67
C GLY A 451 1.11 -21.05 13.53
N ARG A 452 2.26 -20.94 14.19
CA ARG A 452 3.26 -22.01 14.32
C ARG A 452 2.94 -22.95 15.46
#